data_AF-A0A430RC51-F1
#
_entry.id   AF-A0A430RC51-F1
#
_cell.length_a   1.000
_cell.length_b   1.000
_cell.length_c   1.000
_cell.angle_alpha   90.00
_cell.angle_beta   90.00
_cell.angle_gamma   90.00
#
_symmetry.space_group_name_H-M   'P 1'
#
loop_
_entity.id
_entity.type
_entity.pdbx_description
1 polymer ?
#
loop_
_entity_poly.entity_id
_entity_poly.type
_entity_poly.pdbx_seq_one_letter_code
_entity_poly.pdbx_strand_id
1 'polypeptide(L)'
;MSRARVPYPWESPTWEALRRALAHPGNRYRYGLLLPPGELPPQEREGLRVFPLPEGGWLVLSREVRVGNLELQDLAQRPLRVGPFLLTWGGMKRDKTRRARFLVSPAWVREKQKELERLVGSFRWPHDRKRVWVLVLAEARRLVGRVNALTREIREASKVGFLPPSTANRWDKAVRRSLRKALTGLGLTKGEISELLGRVVRLKQRRGE
;
A
#
# COMPACT_ATOMS: atom_id res chain seq x y z
N MET A 1 -16.06 -1.67 23.59
CA MET A 1 -14.75 -2.33 23.33
C MET A 1 -14.10 -1.66 22.14
N SER A 2 -13.15 -0.75 22.37
CA SER A 2 -12.32 -0.19 21.31
C SER A 2 -11.57 -1.36 20.67
N ARG A 3 -11.79 -1.61 19.37
CA ARG A 3 -10.91 -2.48 18.60
C ARG A 3 -9.53 -1.84 18.67
N ALA A 4 -8.66 -2.39 19.51
CA ALA A 4 -7.25 -2.01 19.52
C ALA A 4 -6.79 -2.05 18.06
N ARG A 5 -6.37 -0.88 17.56
CA ARG A 5 -5.90 -0.73 16.18
C ARG A 5 -4.69 -1.65 16.08
N VAL A 6 -4.83 -2.80 15.42
CA VAL A 6 -3.70 -3.67 15.15
C VAL A 6 -2.70 -2.82 14.37
N PRO A 7 -1.50 -2.55 14.91
CA PRO A 7 -0.53 -1.72 14.22
C PRO A 7 -0.31 -2.33 12.84
N TYR A 8 -0.35 -1.49 11.81
CA TYR A 8 -0.24 -2.00 10.45
C TYR A 8 1.09 -2.74 10.31
N PRO A 9 1.22 -3.70 9.38
CA PRO A 9 2.45 -4.48 9.26
C PRO A 9 3.71 -3.63 9.16
N TRP A 10 3.66 -2.44 8.54
CA TRP A 10 4.79 -1.51 8.44
C TRP A 10 5.05 -0.63 9.69
N GLU A 11 4.15 -0.60 10.66
CA GLU A 11 4.30 0.16 11.91
C GLU A 11 5.11 -0.62 12.96
N SER A 12 5.52 -1.85 12.66
CA SER A 12 6.49 -2.55 13.50
C SER A 12 7.87 -1.87 13.42
N PRO A 13 8.60 -1.77 14.55
CA PRO A 13 9.94 -1.18 14.61
C PRO A 13 10.90 -1.74 13.55
N THR A 14 10.77 -3.03 13.24
CA THR A 14 11.59 -3.75 12.26
C THR A 14 11.47 -3.15 10.86
N TRP A 15 10.24 -2.91 10.39
CA TRP A 15 10.01 -2.36 9.05
C TRP A 15 10.31 -0.86 9.00
N GLU A 16 10.13 -0.15 10.11
CA GLU A 16 10.50 1.26 10.16
C GLU A 16 12.01 1.46 10.03
N ALA A 17 12.83 0.62 10.68
CA ALA A 17 14.29 0.65 10.53
C ALA A 17 14.71 0.43 9.07
N LEU A 18 14.15 -0.60 8.42
CA LEU A 18 14.38 -0.87 7.01
C LEU A 18 13.93 0.29 6.12
N ARG A 19 12.74 0.85 6.37
CA ARG A 19 12.22 2.02 5.65
C ARG A 19 13.17 3.21 5.75
N ARG A 20 13.64 3.55 6.96
CA ARG A 20 14.54 4.68 7.18
C ARG A 20 15.88 4.48 6.46
N ALA A 21 16.45 3.27 6.55
CA ALA A 21 17.68 2.94 5.84
C ALA A 21 17.55 3.09 4.32
N LEU A 22 16.41 2.69 3.76
CA LEU A 22 16.12 2.77 2.33
C LEU A 22 15.60 4.15 1.87
N ALA A 23 15.11 4.99 2.77
CA ALA A 23 14.68 6.34 2.44
C ALA A 23 15.86 7.27 2.10
N HIS A 24 17.08 6.94 2.57
CA HIS A 24 18.27 7.75 2.34
C HIS A 24 18.56 7.91 0.83
N PRO A 25 18.74 9.14 0.31
CA PRO A 25 19.00 9.38 -1.12
C PRO A 25 20.29 8.69 -1.63
N GLY A 26 21.27 8.54 -0.74
CA GLY A 26 22.54 7.85 -1.02
C GLY A 26 22.49 6.32 -0.91
N ASN A 27 21.32 5.70 -0.67
CA ASN A 27 21.24 4.24 -0.69
C ASN A 27 21.55 3.74 -2.12
N ARG A 28 22.42 2.73 -2.22
CA ARG A 28 22.86 2.13 -3.49
C ARG A 28 22.81 0.60 -3.47
N TYR A 29 22.09 0.02 -2.53
CA TYR A 29 21.96 -1.43 -2.42
C TYR A 29 21.18 -1.97 -3.63
N ARG A 30 21.88 -2.56 -4.59
CA ARG A 30 21.27 -3.09 -5.82
C ARG A 30 20.92 -4.56 -5.66
N TYR A 31 21.66 -5.27 -4.82
CA TYR A 31 21.53 -6.70 -4.66
C TYR A 31 20.92 -7.01 -3.31
N GLY A 32 20.10 -8.07 -3.24
CA GLY A 32 19.48 -8.52 -2.01
C GLY A 32 19.38 -10.03 -1.92
N LEU A 33 19.29 -10.54 -0.69
CA LEU A 33 19.05 -11.94 -0.40
C LEU A 33 18.22 -12.08 0.87
N LEU A 34 17.36 -13.09 0.92
CA LEU A 34 16.66 -13.50 2.13
C LEU A 34 17.32 -14.76 2.66
N LEU A 35 17.86 -14.68 3.87
CA LEU A 35 18.36 -15.83 4.58
C LEU A 35 17.22 -16.43 5.42
N PRO A 36 17.04 -17.75 5.40
CA PRO A 36 16.03 -18.42 6.20
C PRO A 36 16.35 -18.31 7.70
N PRO A 37 15.37 -18.61 8.56
CA PRO A 37 15.62 -18.70 10.00
C PRO A 37 16.71 -19.72 10.33
N GLY A 38 17.58 -19.38 11.28
CA GLY A 38 18.69 -20.22 11.72
C GLY A 38 20.01 -20.02 10.97
N GLU A 39 20.00 -19.33 9.83
CA GLU A 39 21.24 -18.91 9.17
C GLU A 39 21.78 -17.61 9.78
N LEU A 40 23.11 -17.54 9.92
CA LEU A 40 23.80 -16.36 10.40
C LEU A 40 24.06 -15.39 9.23
N PRO A 41 23.73 -14.11 9.38
CA PRO A 41 23.99 -13.13 8.35
C PRO A 41 25.49 -12.79 8.30
N PRO A 42 25.98 -12.29 7.15
CA PRO A 42 27.33 -11.73 7.09
C PRO A 42 27.44 -10.50 7.98
N GLN A 43 28.65 -10.23 8.48
CA GLN A 43 28.91 -9.04 9.29
C GLN A 43 28.73 -7.75 8.47
N GLU A 44 28.00 -6.77 9.02
CA GLU A 44 27.80 -5.49 8.35
C GLU A 44 29.12 -4.76 8.07
N ARG A 45 29.19 -4.09 6.92
CA ARG A 45 30.32 -3.26 6.51
C ARG A 45 29.86 -2.20 5.51
N GLU A 46 30.75 -1.32 5.06
CA GLU A 46 30.36 -0.33 4.05
C GLU A 46 29.80 -1.03 2.79
N GLY A 47 28.63 -0.59 2.34
CA GLY A 47 27.97 -1.17 1.16
C GLY A 47 27.20 -2.46 1.42
N LEU A 48 27.18 -2.98 2.66
CA LEU A 48 26.44 -4.17 3.09
C LEU A 48 25.63 -3.87 4.36
N ARG A 49 24.34 -4.15 4.32
CA ARG A 49 23.44 -4.02 5.47
C ARG A 49 22.62 -5.27 5.67
N VAL A 50 22.29 -5.56 6.92
CA VAL A 50 21.51 -6.72 7.30
C VAL A 50 20.36 -6.27 8.20
N PHE A 51 19.16 -6.75 7.89
CA PHE A 51 17.97 -6.44 8.68
C PHE A 51 17.34 -7.74 9.18
N PRO A 52 17.06 -7.87 10.49
CA PRO A 52 16.28 -8.99 10.99
C PRO A 52 14.85 -8.91 10.45
N LEU A 53 14.24 -10.05 10.17
CA LEU A 53 12.86 -10.15 9.71
C LEU A 53 11.94 -10.69 10.82
N PRO A 54 10.68 -10.23 10.90
CA PRO A 54 9.73 -10.70 11.92
C PRO A 54 9.51 -12.21 11.91
N GLU A 55 9.57 -12.83 10.74
CA GLU A 55 9.44 -14.27 10.53
C GLU A 55 10.68 -15.11 10.93
N GLY A 56 11.72 -14.48 11.50
CA GLY A 56 12.85 -15.19 12.10
C GLY A 56 14.09 -15.37 11.21
N GLY A 57 14.17 -14.71 10.05
CA GLY A 57 15.33 -14.74 9.14
C GLY A 57 15.99 -13.37 8.95
N TRP A 58 16.76 -13.21 7.87
CA TRP A 58 17.50 -11.98 7.59
C TRP A 58 17.30 -11.48 6.17
N LEU A 59 17.19 -10.16 6.00
CA LEU A 59 17.35 -9.49 4.72
C LEU A 59 18.76 -8.92 4.61
N VAL A 60 19.53 -9.44 3.67
CA VAL A 60 20.86 -8.95 3.33
C VAL A 60 20.77 -8.04 2.11
N LEU A 61 21.31 -6.83 2.21
CA LEU A 61 21.34 -5.83 1.14
C LEU A 61 22.78 -5.42 0.83
N SER A 62 23.17 -5.46 -0.44
CA SER A 62 24.53 -5.15 -0.87
C SER A 62 24.60 -4.25 -2.11
N ARG A 63 25.70 -3.49 -2.22
CA ARG A 63 26.13 -2.85 -3.47
C ARG A 63 26.77 -3.85 -4.44
N GLU A 64 27.27 -4.97 -3.93
CA GLU A 64 27.96 -6.03 -4.66
C GLU A 64 27.07 -7.26 -4.86
N VAL A 65 27.30 -7.99 -5.96
CA VAL A 65 26.53 -9.19 -6.30
C VAL A 65 26.86 -10.39 -5.42
N ARG A 66 28.06 -10.42 -4.81
CA ARG A 66 28.50 -11.51 -3.92
C ARG A 66 29.03 -10.95 -2.61
N VAL A 67 28.75 -11.65 -1.51
CA VAL A 67 29.21 -11.32 -0.16
C VAL A 67 29.65 -12.61 0.52
N GLY A 68 30.96 -12.82 0.66
CA GLY A 68 31.49 -14.11 1.07
C GLY A 68 31.08 -15.19 0.06
N ASN A 69 30.45 -16.26 0.55
CA ASN A 69 29.93 -17.36 -0.27
C ASN A 69 28.48 -17.16 -0.72
N LEU A 70 27.86 -16.02 -0.39
CA LEU A 70 26.47 -15.71 -0.75
C LEU A 70 26.41 -14.99 -2.10
N GLU A 71 25.60 -15.51 -3.01
CA GLU A 71 25.24 -14.84 -4.25
C GLU A 71 23.88 -14.14 -4.10
N LEU A 72 23.87 -12.82 -4.30
CA LEU A 72 22.71 -11.98 -4.09
C LEU A 72 22.00 -11.71 -5.41
N GLN A 73 20.68 -11.59 -5.33
CA GLN A 73 19.81 -11.34 -6.46
C GLN A 73 19.82 -9.86 -6.86
N ASP A 74 19.95 -9.56 -8.16
CA ASP A 74 19.79 -8.20 -8.68
C ASP A 74 18.32 -7.74 -8.57
N LEU A 75 18.06 -6.78 -7.68
CA LEU A 75 16.73 -6.24 -7.41
C LEU A 75 16.16 -5.43 -8.58
N ALA A 76 16.99 -5.04 -9.56
CA ALA A 76 16.57 -4.39 -10.78
C ALA A 76 15.93 -5.39 -11.76
N GLN A 77 16.40 -6.63 -11.75
CA GLN A 77 15.92 -7.70 -12.64
C GLN A 77 14.81 -8.51 -11.99
N ARG A 78 15.02 -8.90 -10.72
CA ARG A 78 14.08 -9.71 -9.95
C ARG A 78 13.83 -9.05 -8.60
N PRO A 79 12.64 -8.47 -8.38
CA PRO A 79 12.27 -7.93 -7.07
C PRO A 79 12.19 -9.03 -6.00
N LEU A 80 12.55 -8.70 -4.77
CA LEU A 80 12.39 -9.61 -3.61
C LEU A 80 11.09 -9.31 -2.89
N ARG A 81 10.36 -10.36 -2.50
CA ARG A 81 9.19 -10.23 -1.62
C ARG A 81 9.64 -10.42 -0.17
N VAL A 82 9.45 -9.39 0.65
CA VAL A 82 9.84 -9.40 2.06
C VAL A 82 8.59 -9.15 2.88
N GLY A 83 8.01 -10.19 3.47
CA GLY A 83 6.68 -10.15 4.08
C GLY A 83 5.60 -9.58 3.11
N PRO A 84 4.86 -8.52 3.51
CA PRO A 84 3.86 -7.87 2.66
C PRO A 84 4.47 -6.87 1.66
N PHE A 85 5.79 -6.74 1.61
CA PHE A 85 6.48 -5.74 0.80
C PHE A 85 7.21 -6.37 -0.40
N LEU A 86 7.54 -5.50 -1.34
CA LEU A 86 8.34 -5.77 -2.51
C LEU A 86 9.54 -4.83 -2.51
N LEU A 87 10.72 -5.41 -2.40
CA LEU A 87 11.98 -4.72 -2.52
C LEU A 87 12.44 -4.75 -3.98
N THR A 88 12.71 -3.58 -4.55
CA THR A 88 13.12 -3.42 -5.95
C THR A 88 14.20 -2.35 -6.07
N TRP A 89 14.96 -2.35 -7.16
CA TRP A 89 15.93 -1.30 -7.44
C TRP A 89 15.56 -0.52 -8.70
N GLY A 90 15.60 0.81 -8.62
CA GLY A 90 15.39 1.67 -9.77
C GLY A 90 14.88 3.07 -9.46
N GLY A 91 14.62 3.84 -10.51
CA GLY A 91 13.95 5.13 -10.44
C GLY A 91 12.43 4.98 -10.52
N MET A 92 11.69 5.89 -9.89
CA MET A 92 10.27 6.08 -10.18
C MET A 92 10.11 7.16 -11.26
N LYS A 93 8.96 7.19 -11.94
CA LYS A 93 8.66 8.15 -13.02
C LYS A 93 8.90 9.63 -12.63
N ARG A 94 8.82 9.96 -11.35
CA ARG A 94 9.09 11.31 -10.79
C ARG A 94 10.40 11.44 -10.00
N ASP A 95 11.01 10.31 -9.63
CA ASP A 95 12.24 10.26 -8.84
C ASP A 95 13.23 9.41 -9.64
N LYS A 96 14.03 10.08 -10.49
CA LYS A 96 15.00 9.43 -11.38
C LYS A 96 16.17 8.80 -10.61
N THR A 97 16.27 9.05 -9.31
CA THR A 97 17.32 8.48 -8.47
C THR A 97 17.17 6.98 -8.40
N ARG A 98 18.17 6.26 -8.94
CA ARG A 98 18.23 4.80 -8.89
C ARG A 98 18.70 4.36 -7.50
N ARG A 99 17.82 3.68 -6.79
CA ARG A 99 18.06 3.22 -5.42
C ARG A 99 17.20 1.99 -5.11
N ALA A 100 17.53 1.27 -4.04
CA ALA A 100 16.62 0.30 -3.47
C ALA A 100 15.36 1.01 -2.97
N ARG A 101 14.22 0.40 -3.23
CA ARG A 101 12.90 0.89 -2.83
C ARG A 101 12.14 -0.25 -2.19
N PHE A 102 11.55 0.08 -1.05
CA PHE A 102 10.64 -0.80 -0.34
C PHE A 102 9.22 -0.37 -0.69
N LEU A 103 8.47 -1.24 -1.36
CA LEU A 103 7.11 -0.95 -1.82
C LEU A 103 6.14 -1.94 -1.18
N VAL A 104 4.86 -1.60 -1.05
CA VAL A 104 3.87 -2.62 -0.70
C VAL A 104 3.69 -3.57 -1.88
N SER A 105 3.57 -4.86 -1.60
CA SER A 105 3.31 -5.87 -2.62
C SER A 105 2.03 -5.53 -3.41
N PRO A 106 2.05 -5.63 -4.75
CA PRO A 106 0.84 -5.50 -5.57
C PRO A 106 -0.26 -6.49 -5.19
N ALA A 107 0.07 -7.62 -4.55
CA ALA A 107 -0.91 -8.58 -4.06
C ALA A 107 -1.79 -7.97 -2.96
N TRP A 108 -1.19 -7.27 -1.99
CA TRP A 108 -1.92 -6.63 -0.89
C TRP A 108 -2.90 -5.56 -1.39
N VAL A 109 -2.48 -4.72 -2.35
CA VAL A 109 -3.39 -3.73 -2.97
C VAL A 109 -4.56 -4.41 -3.68
N ARG A 110 -4.31 -5.55 -4.34
CA ARG A 110 -5.37 -6.36 -4.98
C ARG A 110 -6.33 -6.97 -3.95
N GLU A 111 -5.84 -7.42 -2.80
CA GLU A 111 -6.69 -7.90 -1.71
C GLU A 111 -7.60 -6.79 -1.18
N LYS A 112 -7.05 -5.60 -0.97
CA LYS A 112 -7.85 -4.42 -0.59
C LYS A 112 -8.87 -4.04 -1.66
N GLN A 113 -8.55 -4.23 -2.94
CA GLN A 113 -9.50 -3.99 -4.01
C GLN A 113 -10.64 -5.01 -4.00
N LYS A 114 -10.36 -6.29 -3.73
CA LYS A 114 -11.40 -7.32 -3.54
C LYS A 114 -12.28 -7.00 -2.33
N GLU A 115 -11.70 -6.49 -1.25
CA GLU A 115 -12.43 -6.04 -0.07
C GLU A 115 -13.38 -4.87 -0.41
N LEU A 116 -12.90 -3.88 -1.19
CA LEU A 116 -13.75 -2.81 -1.73
C LEU A 116 -14.91 -3.36 -2.57
N GLU A 117 -14.64 -4.31 -3.47
CA GLU A 117 -15.66 -4.90 -4.32
C GLU A 117 -16.72 -5.67 -3.51
N ARG A 118 -16.31 -6.42 -2.49
CA ARG A 118 -17.24 -7.08 -1.55
C ARG A 118 -18.03 -6.07 -0.73
N LEU A 119 -17.40 -5.01 -0.25
CA LEU A 119 -18.04 -3.95 0.52
C LEU A 119 -19.16 -3.29 -0.29
N VAL A 120 -18.87 -2.98 -1.55
CA VAL A 120 -19.81 -2.34 -2.47
C VAL A 120 -20.90 -3.33 -2.91
N GLY A 121 -20.57 -4.59 -3.15
CA GLY A 121 -21.52 -5.63 -3.60
C GLY A 121 -22.43 -6.20 -2.49
N SER A 122 -22.01 -6.16 -1.22
CA SER A 122 -22.80 -6.63 -0.06
C SER A 122 -23.84 -5.63 0.43
N PHE A 123 -23.87 -4.45 -0.17
CA PHE A 123 -24.74 -3.37 0.24
C PHE A 123 -26.18 -3.67 -0.22
N ARG A 124 -27.07 -3.96 0.73
CA ARG A 124 -28.47 -4.31 0.47
C ARG A 124 -29.36 -3.08 0.56
N TRP A 125 -30.30 -2.97 -0.38
CA TRP A 125 -31.10 -1.77 -0.56
C TRP A 125 -32.41 -1.83 0.23
N PRO A 126 -32.79 -0.74 0.92
CA PRO A 126 -34.16 -0.63 1.43
C PRO A 126 -35.13 -0.58 0.22
N HIS A 127 -36.06 -1.54 0.18
CA HIS A 127 -36.92 -1.80 -0.99
C HIS A 127 -38.03 -0.76 -1.22
N ASP A 128 -38.32 0.10 -0.25
CA ASP A 128 -39.42 1.04 -0.34
C ASP A 128 -38.90 2.44 -0.72
N ARG A 129 -39.39 3.05 -1.80
CA ARG A 129 -38.78 4.29 -2.36
C ARG A 129 -39.41 5.59 -1.87
N LYS A 130 -40.63 5.56 -1.32
CA LYS A 130 -41.43 6.80 -1.09
C LYS A 130 -41.23 7.46 0.28
N ARG A 131 -40.71 6.75 1.28
CA ARG A 131 -40.39 7.27 2.64
C ARG A 131 -38.88 7.28 2.98
N VAL A 132 -38.04 6.90 2.02
CA VAL A 132 -36.70 6.33 2.30
C VAL A 132 -35.58 7.19 1.73
N TRP A 133 -35.84 8.35 1.14
CA TRP A 133 -34.76 9.19 0.58
C TRP A 133 -33.68 9.55 1.60
N VAL A 134 -34.09 9.90 2.83
CA VAL A 134 -33.17 10.16 3.95
C VAL A 134 -32.36 8.91 4.29
N LEU A 135 -32.98 7.73 4.25
CA LEU A 135 -32.31 6.44 4.47
C LEU A 135 -31.36 6.09 3.32
N VAL A 136 -31.74 6.35 2.06
CA VAL A 136 -30.87 6.17 0.88
C VAL A 136 -29.62 7.04 1.00
N LEU A 137 -29.78 8.31 1.35
CA LEU A 137 -28.66 9.22 1.58
C LEU A 137 -27.81 8.82 2.78
N ALA A 138 -28.42 8.35 3.88
CA ALA A 138 -27.71 7.88 5.06
C ALA A 138 -26.86 6.64 4.74
N GLU A 139 -27.43 5.67 4.01
CA GLU A 139 -26.73 4.44 3.61
C GLU A 139 -25.63 4.78 2.57
N ALA A 140 -25.90 5.69 1.62
CA ALA A 140 -24.87 6.20 0.71
C ALA A 140 -23.68 6.84 1.45
N ARG A 141 -23.94 7.66 2.47
CA ARG A 141 -22.92 8.25 3.35
C ARG A 141 -22.18 7.17 4.15
N ARG A 142 -22.88 6.15 4.65
CA ARG A 142 -22.28 5.01 5.36
C ARG A 142 -21.35 4.22 4.46
N LEU A 143 -21.74 3.95 3.21
CA LEU A 143 -20.89 3.29 2.21
C LEU A 143 -19.62 4.11 1.95
N VAL A 144 -19.75 5.43 1.71
CA VAL A 144 -18.60 6.33 1.54
C VAL A 144 -17.70 6.30 2.78
N GLY A 145 -18.27 6.33 3.99
CA GLY A 145 -17.51 6.24 5.24
C GLY A 145 -16.70 4.94 5.36
N ARG A 146 -17.28 3.80 5.01
CA ARG A 146 -16.59 2.50 5.02
C ARG A 146 -15.49 2.41 3.95
N VAL A 147 -15.75 2.93 2.75
CA VAL A 147 -14.73 3.03 1.69
C VAL A 147 -13.60 3.97 2.10
N ASN A 148 -13.90 5.07 2.79
CA ASN A 148 -12.90 5.98 3.34
C ASN A 148 -12.04 5.32 4.41
N ALA A 149 -12.61 4.48 5.28
CA ALA A 149 -11.85 3.71 6.26
C ALA A 149 -10.84 2.79 5.56
N LEU A 150 -11.27 2.04 4.55
CA LEU A 150 -10.40 1.18 3.75
C LEU A 150 -9.31 1.98 3.00
N THR A 151 -9.69 3.12 2.43
CA THR A 151 -8.76 3.99 1.68
C THR A 151 -7.73 4.68 2.58
N ARG A 152 -8.05 4.94 3.85
CA ARG A 152 -7.09 5.48 4.82
C ARG A 152 -5.89 4.54 5.03
N GLU A 153 -6.12 3.22 5.05
CA GLU A 153 -5.02 2.25 5.20
C GLU A 153 -4.00 2.37 4.05
N ILE A 154 -4.52 2.50 2.83
CA ILE A 154 -3.69 2.64 1.63
C ILE A 154 -3.08 4.05 1.55
N ARG A 155 -3.76 5.07 2.10
CA ARG A 155 -3.23 6.43 2.21
C ARG A 155 -2.01 6.48 3.11
N GLU A 156 -2.05 5.79 4.26
CA GLU A 156 -0.88 5.73 5.14
C GLU A 156 0.31 5.07 4.44
N ALA A 157 0.11 3.93 3.77
CA ALA A 157 1.14 3.30 2.93
C ALA A 157 1.66 4.23 1.81
N SER A 158 0.79 5.06 1.22
CA SER A 158 1.17 6.03 0.20
C SER A 158 2.00 7.19 0.78
N LYS A 159 1.64 7.71 1.95
CA LYS A 159 2.34 8.83 2.61
C LYS A 159 3.78 8.48 2.93
N VAL A 160 4.02 7.25 3.39
CA VAL A 160 5.37 6.78 3.74
C VAL A 160 6.18 6.31 2.53
N GLY A 161 5.66 6.45 1.31
CA GLY A 161 6.37 6.19 0.06
C GLY A 161 6.36 4.73 -0.41
N PHE A 162 5.58 3.85 0.23
CA PHE A 162 5.51 2.44 -0.13
C PHE A 162 4.64 2.16 -1.36
N LEU A 163 3.85 3.12 -1.82
CA LEU A 163 3.05 2.95 -3.02
C LEU A 163 3.61 3.79 -4.18
N PRO A 164 3.91 3.16 -5.33
CA PRO A 164 4.19 3.91 -6.54
C PRO A 164 3.02 4.84 -6.88
N PRO A 165 3.28 6.06 -7.41
CA PRO A 165 2.20 6.98 -7.80
C PRO A 165 1.21 6.36 -8.80
N SER A 166 1.66 5.46 -9.67
CA SER A 166 0.80 4.72 -10.60
C SER A 166 -0.20 3.83 -9.87
N THR A 167 0.22 3.14 -8.82
CA THR A 167 -0.63 2.26 -7.99
C THR A 167 -1.65 3.09 -7.21
N ALA A 168 -1.23 4.20 -6.60
CA ALA A 168 -2.13 5.14 -5.93
C ALA A 168 -3.21 5.68 -6.88
N ASN A 169 -2.83 6.06 -8.11
CA ASN A 169 -3.78 6.53 -9.12
C ASN A 169 -4.76 5.42 -9.57
N ARG A 170 -4.30 4.17 -9.69
CA ARG A 170 -5.19 3.04 -10.03
C ARG A 170 -6.21 2.79 -8.94
N TRP A 171 -5.79 2.86 -7.67
CA TRP A 171 -6.69 2.75 -6.53
C TRP A 171 -7.77 3.83 -6.54
N ASP A 172 -7.39 5.11 -6.65
CA ASP A 172 -8.34 6.23 -6.70
C ASP A 172 -9.37 6.05 -7.83
N LYS A 173 -8.94 5.56 -9.00
CA LYS A 173 -9.83 5.23 -10.13
C LYS A 173 -10.77 4.07 -9.81
N ALA A 174 -10.26 2.99 -9.20
CA ALA A 174 -11.05 1.82 -8.83
C ALA A 174 -12.15 2.21 -7.82
N VAL A 175 -11.79 2.92 -6.75
CA VAL A 175 -12.73 3.43 -5.75
C VAL A 175 -13.83 4.27 -6.41
N ARG A 176 -13.45 5.25 -7.22
CA ARG A 176 -14.42 6.14 -7.89
C ARG A 176 -15.37 5.37 -8.79
N ARG A 177 -14.87 4.38 -9.55
CA ARG A 177 -15.68 3.55 -10.44
C ARG A 177 -16.68 2.69 -9.66
N SER A 178 -16.21 2.00 -8.62
CA SER A 178 -17.05 1.11 -7.81
C SER A 178 -18.14 1.89 -7.06
N LEU A 179 -17.78 3.00 -6.42
CA LEU A 179 -18.74 3.87 -5.75
C LEU A 179 -19.74 4.48 -6.73
N ARG A 180 -19.29 5.00 -7.87
CA ARG A 180 -20.21 5.55 -8.88
C ARG A 180 -21.24 4.52 -9.32
N LYS A 181 -20.82 3.28 -9.58
CA LYS A 181 -21.73 2.19 -9.98
C LYS A 181 -22.79 1.94 -8.90
N ALA A 182 -22.39 1.80 -7.64
CA ALA A 182 -23.32 1.54 -6.55
C ALA A 182 -24.25 2.73 -6.26
N LEU A 183 -23.72 3.95 -6.26
CA LEU A 183 -24.52 5.17 -6.05
C LEU A 183 -25.49 5.45 -7.20
N THR A 184 -25.15 5.04 -8.43
CA THR A 184 -26.11 5.10 -9.56
C THR A 184 -27.23 4.08 -9.37
N GLY A 185 -26.92 2.89 -8.86
CA GLY A 185 -27.92 1.88 -8.50
C GLY A 185 -28.91 2.34 -7.42
N LEU A 186 -28.55 3.38 -6.64
CA LEU A 186 -29.42 4.02 -5.65
C LEU A 186 -30.42 5.02 -6.24
N GLY A 187 -30.34 5.33 -7.53
CA GLY A 187 -31.18 6.36 -8.15
C GLY A 187 -30.81 7.79 -7.74
N LEU A 188 -29.60 8.00 -7.18
CA LEU A 188 -29.08 9.33 -6.88
C LEU A 188 -28.87 10.14 -8.15
N THR A 189 -29.09 11.45 -8.07
CA THR A 189 -28.83 12.34 -9.18
C THR A 189 -27.32 12.45 -9.46
N LYS A 190 -26.96 12.89 -10.67
CA LYS A 190 -25.55 13.13 -11.02
C LYS A 190 -24.86 14.12 -10.06
N GLY A 191 -25.59 15.12 -9.55
CA GLY A 191 -25.11 16.10 -8.59
C GLY A 191 -24.75 15.46 -7.26
N GLU A 192 -25.65 14.67 -6.69
CA GLU A 192 -25.46 14.00 -5.39
C GLU A 192 -24.35 12.95 -5.43
N ILE A 193 -24.28 12.18 -6.51
CA ILE A 193 -23.17 11.25 -6.73
C ILE A 193 -21.84 12.00 -6.76
N SER A 194 -21.80 13.16 -7.42
CA SER A 194 -20.58 13.97 -7.52
C SER A 194 -20.17 14.56 -6.17
N GLU A 195 -21.13 15.02 -5.38
CA GLU A 195 -20.89 15.52 -4.02
C GLU A 195 -20.33 14.41 -3.11
N LEU A 196 -20.97 13.24 -3.10
CA LEU A 196 -20.52 12.09 -2.30
C LEU A 196 -19.14 11.58 -2.73
N LEU A 197 -18.88 11.51 -4.04
CA LEU A 197 -17.55 11.18 -4.57
C LEU A 197 -16.50 12.25 -4.25
N GLY A 198 -16.92 13.50 -4.03
CA GLY A 198 -16.06 14.59 -3.55
C GLY A 198 -15.55 14.37 -2.13
N ARG A 199 -16.34 13.69 -1.29
CA ARG A 199 -16.01 13.36 0.11
C ARG A 199 -15.15 12.10 0.26
N VAL A 200 -14.84 11.41 -0.84
CA VAL A 200 -13.98 10.23 -0.82
C VAL A 200 -12.53 10.66 -0.65
N VAL A 201 -11.84 10.03 0.31
CA VAL A 201 -10.41 10.22 0.53
C VAL A 201 -9.66 9.85 -0.74
N ARG A 202 -8.78 10.73 -1.19
CA ARG A 202 -7.90 10.49 -2.34
C ARG A 202 -6.49 10.19 -1.84
N LEU A 203 -5.81 9.28 -2.52
CA LEU A 203 -4.40 9.01 -2.29
C LEU A 203 -3.53 10.09 -2.93
N LYS A 204 -3.98 10.65 -4.06
CA LYS A 204 -3.30 11.76 -4.71
C LYS A 204 -3.48 13.06 -3.89
N GLN A 205 -2.38 13.62 -3.40
CA GLN A 205 -2.36 15.02 -2.94
C GLN A 205 -2.66 15.97 -4.11
N ARG A 206 -3.50 16.98 -3.87
CA ARG A 206 -3.51 18.19 -4.72
C ARG A 206 -2.12 18.81 -4.63
N ARG A 207 -1.58 19.30 -5.75
CA ARG A 207 -0.35 20.11 -5.69
C ARG A 207 -0.68 21.35 -4.85
N GLY A 208 0.14 21.66 -3.85
CA GLY A 208 0.09 22.94 -3.12
C GLY A 208 -0.51 22.90 -1.71
N GLU A 209 -0.41 21.78 -0.99
CA GLU A 209 -0.56 21.74 0.48
C GLU A 209 0.69 21.10 1.08
#